data_AF-A0A8H7IFX8-F1
#
_entry.id   AF-A0A8H7IFX8-F1
#
_cell.length_a   1.000
_cell.length_b   1.000
_cell.length_c   1.000
_cell.angle_alpha   90.00
_cell.angle_beta   90.00
_cell.angle_gamma   90.00
#
_symmetry.space_group_name_H-M   'P 1'
#
loop_
_entity.id
_entity.type
_entity.pdbx_description
1 polymer ?
#
loop_
_entity_poly.entity_id
_entity_poly.type
_entity_poly.pdbx_seq_one_letter_code
_entity_poly.pdbx_strand_id
1 'polypeptide(L)'
;MTETFLICNTGSHAAILGIKWLEHHNPEIDWNTHSLSFTHTPPEHVAIAEEEEANKKLLEGVPSKYHQYTKVFGEEEFNKLPPQQHYNIGIELTEEGPLNLPLYSMTDAESATLKDWLRDKLKAGKIHPSKSSISSLVMFVPKQMAPTDWWWITIA
;
A
#
# COMPACT_ATOMS: atom_id res chain seq x y z
N MET A 1 3.32 -17.54 -5.68
CA MET A 1 2.78 -18.74 -6.36
C MET A 1 3.90 -19.75 -6.48
N THR A 2 3.62 -21.03 -6.27
CA THR A 2 4.60 -22.13 -6.42
C THR A 2 4.34 -22.83 -7.74
N GLU A 3 5.29 -22.72 -8.68
CA GLU A 3 5.25 -23.47 -9.94
C GLU A 3 5.94 -24.83 -9.77
N THR A 4 5.36 -25.86 -10.38
CA THR A 4 5.90 -27.22 -10.34
C THR A 4 6.57 -27.53 -11.67
N PHE A 5 7.88 -27.74 -11.64
CA PHE A 5 8.65 -28.10 -12.83
C PHE A 5 8.94 -29.61 -12.86
N LEU A 6 8.84 -30.21 -14.05
CA LEU A 6 9.30 -31.57 -14.27
C LEU A 6 10.81 -31.56 -14.54
N ILE A 7 11.55 -32.40 -13.83
CA ILE A 7 13.00 -32.53 -13.98
C ILE A 7 13.30 -33.59 -15.04
N CYS A 8 13.92 -33.18 -16.15
CA CYS A 8 14.43 -34.08 -17.18
C CYS A 8 15.76 -33.56 -17.74
N ASN A 9 16.55 -34.45 -18.35
CA ASN A 9 17.81 -34.05 -18.99
C ASN A 9 17.51 -33.34 -20.33
N THR A 10 17.54 -32.01 -20.33
CA THR A 10 17.24 -31.14 -21.47
C THR A 10 18.46 -30.81 -22.35
N GLY A 11 19.60 -31.46 -22.10
CA GLY A 11 20.83 -31.29 -22.87
C GLY A 11 21.44 -29.91 -22.66
N SER A 12 21.52 -29.10 -23.72
CA SER A 12 22.13 -27.76 -23.70
C SER A 12 21.23 -26.65 -23.16
N HIS A 13 19.97 -26.94 -22.83
CA HIS A 13 19.00 -25.94 -22.40
C HIS A 13 18.78 -26.02 -20.89
N ALA A 14 18.75 -24.88 -20.22
CA ALA A 14 18.51 -24.82 -18.78
C ALA A 14 17.06 -25.16 -18.40
N ALA A 15 16.09 -24.79 -19.25
CA ALA A 15 14.67 -25.08 -19.06
C ALA A 15 13.95 -25.06 -20.41
N ILE A 16 12.81 -25.75 -20.50
CA ILE A 16 11.88 -25.69 -21.63
C ILE A 16 10.55 -25.19 -21.10
N LEU A 17 10.13 -24.02 -21.57
CA LEU A 17 8.90 -23.36 -21.14
C LEU A 17 7.82 -23.61 -22.17
N GLY A 18 6.71 -24.20 -21.74
CA GLY A 18 5.56 -24.48 -22.60
C GLY A 18 4.65 -23.27 -22.78
N ILE A 19 3.77 -23.33 -23.79
CA ILE A 19 2.79 -22.27 -24.09
C ILE A 19 1.94 -21.90 -22.87
N LYS A 20 1.45 -22.89 -22.10
CA LYS A 20 0.66 -22.63 -20.89
C LYS A 20 1.42 -21.79 -19.85
N TRP A 21 2.73 -21.99 -19.75
CA TRP A 21 3.56 -21.22 -18.82
C TRP A 21 3.73 -19.77 -19.33
N LEU A 22 3.93 -19.60 -20.63
CA LEU A 22 4.04 -18.29 -21.27
C LEU A 22 2.73 -17.50 -21.19
N GLU A 23 1.59 -18.14 -21.41
CA GLU A 23 0.26 -17.53 -21.26
C GLU A 23 0.00 -17.09 -19.81
N HIS A 24 0.47 -17.87 -18.83
CA HIS A 24 0.26 -17.56 -17.41
C HIS A 24 1.12 -16.39 -16.92
N HIS A 25 2.41 -16.41 -17.23
CA HIS A 25 3.37 -15.41 -16.74
C HIS A 25 3.48 -14.17 -17.65
N ASN A 26 2.98 -14.27 -18.88
CA ASN A 26 2.92 -13.22 -19.91
C ASN A 26 4.20 -12.35 -19.99
N PRO A 27 5.39 -12.95 -20.16
CA PRO A 27 6.62 -12.19 -20.27
C PRO A 27 6.75 -11.50 -21.64
N GLU A 28 7.60 -10.48 -21.71
CA GLU A 28 8.01 -9.86 -22.96
C GLU A 28 9.15 -10.67 -23.59
N ILE A 29 8.94 -11.14 -24.82
CA ILE A 29 9.90 -12.00 -25.52
C ILE A 29 10.47 -11.23 -26.71
N ASP A 30 11.78 -11.00 -26.69
CA ASP A 30 12.52 -10.52 -27.86
C ASP A 30 13.07 -11.72 -28.64
N TRP A 31 12.42 -12.01 -29.76
CA TRP A 31 12.80 -13.11 -30.65
C TRP A 31 14.09 -12.86 -31.43
N ASN A 32 14.54 -11.62 -31.60
CA ASN A 32 15.78 -11.32 -32.31
C ASN A 32 17.01 -11.58 -31.42
N THR A 33 16.88 -11.27 -30.13
CA THR A 33 17.97 -11.43 -29.15
C THR A 33 17.84 -12.72 -28.33
N HIS A 34 16.76 -13.49 -28.53
CA HIS A 34 16.39 -14.64 -27.71
C HIS A 34 16.33 -14.31 -26.21
N SER A 35 15.81 -13.13 -25.90
CA SER A 35 15.70 -12.61 -24.53
C SER A 35 14.26 -12.67 -24.02
N LEU A 36 14.13 -12.90 -22.71
CA LEU A 36 12.85 -12.93 -22.00
C LEU A 36 12.94 -11.95 -20.83
N SER A 37 12.03 -10.98 -20.80
CA SER A 37 11.97 -9.92 -19.80
C SER A 37 10.62 -9.94 -19.09
N PHE A 38 10.62 -9.67 -17.79
CA PHE A 38 9.38 -9.54 -17.00
C PHE A 38 9.10 -8.05 -16.78
N THR A 39 8.00 -7.55 -17.33
CA THR A 39 7.54 -6.17 -17.13
C THR A 39 7.03 -5.93 -15.71
N HIS A 40 6.64 -6.99 -15.02
CA HIS A 40 6.43 -6.99 -13.58
C HIS A 40 7.70 -7.42 -12.86
N THR A 41 8.68 -6.53 -12.84
CA THR A 41 9.55 -6.44 -11.67
C THR A 41 8.66 -6.00 -10.50
N PRO A 42 8.52 -6.78 -9.41
CA PRO A 42 8.28 -6.15 -8.13
C PRO A 42 9.39 -5.09 -8.00
N PRO A 43 9.12 -3.88 -7.50
CA PRO A 43 10.16 -2.90 -7.29
C PRO A 43 11.23 -3.53 -6.39
N GLU A 44 12.30 -4.05 -7.00
CA GLU A 44 13.47 -4.55 -6.30
C GLU A 44 14.09 -3.33 -5.63
N HIS A 45 14.11 -3.41 -4.30
CA HIS A 45 14.92 -2.57 -3.43
C HIS A 45 14.69 -1.08 -3.61
N VAL A 46 13.67 -0.57 -2.91
CA VAL A 46 13.68 0.82 -2.42
C VAL A 46 15.08 1.07 -1.85
N ALA A 47 15.86 1.93 -2.51
CA ALA A 47 17.16 2.35 -2.03
C ALA A 47 16.95 2.91 -0.63
N ILE A 48 17.34 2.13 0.38
CA ILE A 48 17.30 2.57 1.77
C ILE A 48 18.39 3.64 1.86
N ALA A 49 17.98 4.90 1.70
CA ALA A 49 18.76 6.05 2.11
C ALA A 49 19.12 5.89 3.59
N GLU A 50 20.28 6.44 3.94
CA GLU A 50 21.12 6.18 5.09
C GLU A 50 20.43 5.91 6.43
N GLU A 51 21.12 5.05 7.16
CA GLU A 51 20.87 4.53 8.50
C GLU A 51 20.90 5.68 9.52
N GLU A 52 19.74 6.08 10.03
CA GLU A 52 19.66 6.72 11.35
C GLU A 52 18.59 6.03 12.21
N GLU A 53 19.10 5.40 13.26
CA GLU A 53 18.50 5.24 14.58
C GLU A 53 17.06 4.74 14.67
N ALA A 54 16.91 3.47 14.31
CA ALA A 54 15.79 2.66 14.72
C ALA A 54 15.68 2.64 16.26
N ASN A 55 14.65 3.32 16.78
CA ASN A 55 14.22 3.24 18.18
C ASN A 55 14.16 1.77 18.64
N LYS A 56 15.04 1.38 19.58
CA LYS A 56 15.15 0.04 20.18
C LYS A 56 13.81 -0.55 20.66
N LYS A 57 12.84 0.31 20.97
CA LYS A 57 11.47 -0.04 21.39
C LYS A 57 10.62 -0.68 20.29
N LEU A 58 10.92 -0.46 19.00
CA LEU A 58 10.15 -1.01 17.88
C LEU A 58 10.39 -2.53 17.68
N LEU A 59 11.50 -3.05 18.17
CA LEU A 59 11.88 -4.46 17.98
C LEU A 59 11.19 -5.42 18.96
N GLU A 60 10.59 -4.91 20.04
CA GLU A 60 10.01 -5.72 21.14
C GLU A 60 8.69 -6.43 20.77
N GLY A 61 8.05 -6.06 19.65
CA GLY A 61 6.81 -6.69 19.16
C GLY A 61 6.88 -7.24 17.74
N VAL A 62 8.00 -7.02 17.04
CA VAL A 62 8.15 -7.41 15.64
C VAL A 62 8.84 -8.77 15.56
N PRO A 63 8.22 -9.78 14.92
CA PRO A 63 8.87 -11.07 14.68
C PRO A 63 10.24 -10.91 14.01
N SER A 64 11.24 -11.69 14.44
CA SER A 64 12.64 -11.56 13.99
C SER A 64 12.82 -11.57 12.46
N LYS A 65 11.98 -12.31 11.73
CA LYS A 65 11.92 -12.30 10.26
C LYS A 65 11.69 -10.92 9.61
N TYR A 66 11.15 -9.95 10.35
CA TYR A 66 10.84 -8.60 9.86
C TYR A 66 11.80 -7.53 10.40
N HIS A 67 12.82 -7.89 11.18
CA HIS A 67 13.81 -6.93 11.69
C HIS A 67 14.59 -6.25 10.57
N GLN A 68 14.74 -6.89 9.41
CA GLN A 68 15.31 -6.26 8.22
C GLN A 68 14.47 -5.08 7.66
N TYR A 69 13.21 -4.97 8.06
CA TYR A 69 12.27 -3.91 7.64
C TYR A 69 11.94 -2.93 8.77
N THR A 70 12.74 -2.89 9.85
CA THR A 70 12.49 -2.00 11.00
C THR A 70 12.24 -0.55 10.59
N LYS A 71 12.93 -0.10 9.53
CA LYS A 71 12.75 1.23 8.94
C LYS A 71 11.32 1.51 8.48
N VAL A 72 10.63 0.52 7.91
CA VAL A 72 9.25 0.65 7.40
C VAL A 72 8.25 0.90 8.54
N PHE A 73 8.56 0.43 9.74
CA PHE A 73 7.73 0.63 10.92
C PHE A 73 8.02 1.93 11.67
N GLY A 74 8.98 2.74 11.20
CA GLY A 74 9.26 4.05 11.74
C GLY A 74 8.15 5.06 11.41
N GLU A 75 7.87 5.96 12.35
CA GLU A 75 6.87 7.02 12.18
C GLU A 75 7.19 7.95 10.99
N GLU A 76 8.48 8.16 10.71
CA GLU A 76 8.94 8.98 9.59
C GLU A 76 8.57 8.39 8.23
N GLU A 77 8.73 7.07 8.05
CA GLU A 77 8.35 6.39 6.81
C GLU A 77 6.84 6.25 6.69
N PHE A 78 6.13 6.05 7.81
CA PHE A 78 4.66 6.01 7.82
C PHE A 78 4.01 7.33 7.37
N ASN A 79 4.66 8.46 7.67
CA ASN A 79 4.14 9.78 7.31
C ASN A 79 4.39 10.15 5.83
N LYS A 80 5.34 9.50 5.16
CA LYS A 80 5.62 9.71 3.73
C LYS A 80 4.64 8.93 2.87
N LEU A 81 4.16 9.55 1.79
CA LEU A 81 3.42 8.83 0.76
C LEU A 81 4.42 8.00 -0.07
N PRO A 82 4.02 6.80 -0.53
CA PRO A 82 4.84 6.06 -1.47
C PRO A 82 5.03 6.87 -2.77
N PRO A 83 6.14 6.65 -3.50
CA PRO A 83 6.35 7.29 -4.79
C PRO A 83 5.21 6.94 -5.76
N GLN A 84 4.85 7.89 -6.64
CA GLN A 84 3.83 7.69 -7.65
C GLN A 84 4.18 6.49 -8.54
N GLN A 85 3.26 5.55 -8.68
CA GLN A 85 3.42 4.36 -9.52
C GLN A 85 3.01 4.66 -10.97
N HIS A 86 3.36 3.76 -11.89
CA HIS A 86 3.01 3.86 -13.31
C HIS A 86 1.53 3.55 -13.61
N TYR A 87 0.81 2.99 -12.65
CA TYR A 87 -0.62 2.74 -12.71
C TYR A 87 -1.33 3.41 -11.54
N ASN A 88 -2.58 3.79 -11.78
CA ASN A 88 -3.52 4.19 -10.73
C ASN A 88 -4.54 3.07 -10.54
N ILE A 89 -5.00 2.89 -9.31
CA ILE A 89 -6.10 1.99 -9.01
C ILE A 89 -7.40 2.73 -9.35
N GLY A 90 -8.06 2.32 -10.43
CA GLY A 90 -9.39 2.83 -10.79
C GLY A 90 -10.46 2.15 -9.95
N ILE A 91 -11.36 2.94 -9.34
CA ILE A 91 -12.57 2.42 -8.69
C ILE A 91 -13.70 2.58 -9.71
N GLU A 92 -14.16 1.46 -10.27
CA GLU A 92 -15.35 1.45 -11.15
C GLU A 92 -16.60 1.62 -10.28
N LEU A 93 -17.39 2.66 -10.59
CA LEU A 93 -18.63 2.93 -9.86
C LEU A 93 -19.76 2.08 -10.46
N THR A 94 -20.51 1.38 -9.60
CA THR A 94 -21.78 0.77 -9.97
C THR A 94 -22.89 1.83 -9.98
N GLU A 95 -23.96 1.62 -10.75
CA GLU A 95 -25.03 2.61 -10.92
C GLU A 95 -25.98 2.74 -9.70
N GLU A 96 -25.65 2.09 -8.59
CA GLU A 96 -26.54 1.80 -7.48
C GLU A 96 -26.03 2.42 -6.16
N GLY A 97 -26.63 3.52 -5.70
CA GLY A 97 -26.44 4.00 -4.32
C GLY A 97 -26.56 5.52 -4.11
N PRO A 98 -26.98 5.98 -2.91
CA PRO A 98 -26.98 7.40 -2.58
C PRO A 98 -25.54 7.90 -2.40
N LEU A 99 -25.11 8.77 -3.32
CA LEU A 99 -23.75 9.32 -3.33
C LEU A 99 -23.53 10.46 -2.32
N ASN A 100 -24.60 11.04 -1.76
CA ASN A 100 -24.52 12.17 -0.84
C ASN A 100 -25.24 11.87 0.46
N LEU A 101 -24.47 11.69 1.54
CA LEU A 101 -25.00 11.60 2.89
C LEU A 101 -25.08 13.00 3.52
N PRO A 102 -26.20 13.34 4.20
CA PRO A 102 -26.31 14.62 4.89
C PRO A 102 -25.28 14.72 6.02
N LEU A 103 -24.75 15.93 6.22
CA LEU A 103 -23.84 16.21 7.31
C LEU A 103 -24.58 16.12 8.65
N TYR A 104 -24.17 15.19 9.51
CA TYR A 104 -24.70 15.08 10.87
C TYR A 104 -24.21 16.25 11.75
N SER A 105 -24.97 16.54 12.81
CA SER A 105 -24.59 17.54 13.80
C SER A 105 -23.46 16.99 14.68
N MET A 106 -22.33 17.71 14.70
CA MET A 106 -21.19 17.42 15.57
C MET A 106 -21.22 18.33 16.79
N THR A 107 -20.68 17.84 17.91
CA THR A 107 -20.37 18.70 19.07
C THR A 107 -19.17 19.61 18.78
N ASP A 108 -19.01 20.68 19.55
CA ASP A 108 -17.89 21.61 19.39
C ASP A 108 -16.53 20.92 19.56
N ALA A 109 -16.44 19.97 20.49
CA ALA A 109 -15.22 19.18 20.74
C ALA A 109 -14.86 18.28 19.55
N GLU A 110 -15.85 17.60 18.97
CA GLU A 110 -15.66 16.75 17.78
C GLU A 110 -15.24 17.60 16.57
N SER A 111 -15.90 18.74 16.36
CA SER A 111 -15.60 19.67 15.26
C SER A 111 -14.18 20.24 15.36
N ALA A 112 -13.74 20.62 16.56
CA ALA A 112 -12.38 21.08 16.80
C ALA A 112 -11.36 19.98 16.48
N THR A 113 -11.58 18.77 16.98
CA THR A 113 -10.72 17.60 16.75
C THR A 113 -10.63 17.26 15.25
N LEU A 114 -11.76 17.27 14.54
CA LEU A 114 -11.80 17.00 13.11
C LEU A 114 -11.01 18.05 12.31
N LYS A 115 -11.15 19.34 12.67
CA LYS A 115 -10.41 20.41 12.00
C LYS A 115 -8.90 20.26 12.19
N ASP A 116 -8.45 19.93 13.40
CA ASP A 116 -7.03 19.71 13.67
C ASP A 116 -6.49 18.52 12.85
N TRP A 117 -7.22 17.39 12.86
CA TRP A 117 -6.86 16.23 12.05
C TRP A 117 -6.81 16.55 10.55
N LEU A 118 -7.78 17.30 10.02
CA LEU A 118 -7.79 17.73 8.62
C LEU A 118 -6.57 18.58 8.28
N ARG A 119 -6.20 19.54 9.15
CA ARG A 119 -5.01 20.36 8.94
C ARG A 119 -3.74 19.52 8.89
N ASP A 120 -3.60 18.55 9.79
CA ASP A 120 -2.44 17.66 9.84
C ASP A 120 -2.35 16.78 8.59
N LYS A 121 -3.46 16.21 8.13
CA LYS A 121 -3.49 15.39 6.91
C LYS A 121 -3.28 16.20 5.64
N LEU A 122 -3.78 17.43 5.58
CA LEU A 122 -3.51 18.37 4.48
C LEU A 122 -2.03 18.77 4.44
N LYS A 123 -1.44 19.09 5.61
CA LYS A 123 -0.01 19.42 5.72
C LYS A 123 0.87 18.24 5.33
N ALA A 124 0.48 17.02 5.68
CA ALA A 124 1.15 15.80 5.27
C ALA A 124 0.94 15.44 3.79
N GLY A 125 0.11 16.18 3.05
CA GLY A 125 -0.21 15.89 1.65
C GLY A 125 -1.01 14.61 1.43
N LYS A 126 -1.56 14.00 2.49
CA LYS A 126 -2.30 12.73 2.43
C LYS A 126 -3.72 12.89 1.88
N ILE A 127 -4.29 14.09 2.01
CA ILE A 127 -5.59 14.47 1.44
C ILE A 127 -5.47 15.82 0.75
N HIS A 128 -6.40 16.13 -0.14
CA HIS A 128 -6.51 17.43 -0.79
C HIS A 128 -7.98 17.83 -0.94
N PRO A 129 -8.29 19.13 -1.06
CA PRO A 129 -9.63 19.58 -1.38
C PRO A 129 -10.08 19.05 -2.75
N SER A 130 -11.32 18.60 -2.85
CA SER A 130 -11.95 18.16 -4.10
C SER A 130 -13.38 18.67 -4.19
N LYS A 131 -13.94 18.67 -5.41
CA LYS A 131 -15.34 19.00 -5.69
C LYS A 131 -16.05 17.76 -6.23
N SER A 132 -16.21 16.75 -5.40
CA SER A 132 -16.92 15.52 -5.78
C SER A 132 -18.44 15.69 -5.62
N SER A 133 -19.20 14.99 -6.47
CA SER A 133 -20.64 14.76 -6.28
C SER A 133 -20.93 13.65 -5.24
N ILE A 134 -19.88 13.17 -4.58
CA ILE A 134 -19.88 12.03 -3.66
C ILE A 134 -19.38 12.53 -2.30
N SER A 135 -20.07 12.19 -1.22
CA SER A 135 -19.67 12.52 0.15
C SER A 135 -19.97 11.36 1.11
N SER A 136 -18.96 10.94 1.87
CA SER A 136 -19.11 9.96 2.96
C SER A 136 -19.11 10.64 4.32
N LEU A 137 -19.72 9.99 5.32
CA LEU A 137 -19.80 10.47 6.68
C LEU A 137 -18.48 10.24 7.43
N VAL A 138 -18.02 11.23 8.18
CA VAL A 138 -16.97 11.02 9.20
C VAL A 138 -17.65 10.56 10.48
N MET A 139 -17.14 9.52 11.14
CA MET A 139 -17.70 9.02 12.39
C MET A 139 -16.63 8.98 13.48
N PHE A 140 -17.03 9.33 14.71
CA PHE A 140 -16.18 9.19 15.89
C PHE A 140 -16.51 7.87 16.58
N VAL A 141 -15.51 6.99 16.72
CA VAL A 141 -15.65 5.70 17.39
C VAL A 141 -14.82 5.72 18.68
N PRO A 142 -15.41 5.47 19.85
CA PRO A 142 -14.66 5.33 21.08
C PRO A 142 -13.79 4.07 21.00
N LYS A 143 -12.48 4.25 21.09
CA LYS A 143 -11.52 3.14 21.18
C LYS A 143 -11.58 2.55 22.60
N GLN A 144 -11.74 1.23 22.73
CA GLN A 144 -11.53 0.58 24.04
C GLN A 144 -10.09 0.84 24.49
N MET A 145 -9.91 1.35 25.70
CA MET A 145 -8.60 1.66 26.26
C MET A 145 -7.84 0.35 26.54
N ALA A 146 -7.04 -0.10 25.57
CA ALA A 146 -5.79 -0.76 25.90
C ALA A 146 -4.80 0.33 26.33
N PRO A 147 -4.00 0.11 27.40
CA PRO A 147 -2.97 1.07 27.77
C PRO A 147 -1.98 1.16 26.61
N THR A 148 -1.60 2.39 26.25
CA THR A 148 -0.65 2.79 25.18
C THR A 148 -1.21 2.92 23.76
N ASP A 149 -1.81 4.11 23.54
CA ASP A 149 -1.72 5.03 22.38
C ASP A 149 -2.01 4.53 20.95
N TRP A 150 -2.09 5.51 20.03
CA TRP A 150 -2.30 5.44 18.57
C TRP A 150 -3.78 5.48 18.10
N TRP A 151 -4.11 6.62 17.46
CA TRP A 151 -5.40 7.03 16.92
C TRP A 151 -5.52 6.68 15.42
N TRP A 152 -6.60 6.02 15.01
CA TRP A 152 -7.02 5.95 13.61
C TRP A 152 -8.46 6.44 13.48
N ILE A 153 -8.71 7.32 12.51
CA ILE A 153 -10.06 7.66 12.05
C ILE A 153 -10.33 6.77 10.83
N THR A 154 -11.38 5.95 10.90
CA THR A 154 -11.87 5.17 9.74
C THR A 154 -12.82 6.04 8.93
N ILE A 155 -12.55 6.21 7.64
CA ILE A 155 -13.51 6.73 6.67
C ILE A 155 -14.18 5.51 6.03
N ALA A 156 -15.50 5.43 6.12
CA ALA A 156 -16.30 4.43 5.42
C ALA A 156 -16.49 4.81 3.96
#